data_AF-A0A9E4FFK4-F1
#
_entry.id   AF-A0A9E4FFK4-F1
#
_cell.length_a   1.000
_cell.length_b   1.000
_cell.length_c   1.000
_cell.angle_alpha   90.00
_cell.angle_beta   90.00
_cell.angle_gamma   90.00
#
_symmetry.space_group_name_H-M   'P 1'
#
loop_
_entity.id
_entity.type
_entity.pdbx_description
1 polymer ?
#
loop_
_entity_poly.entity_id
_entity_poly.type
_entity_poly.pdbx_seq_one_letter_code
_entity_poly.pdbx_strand_id
1 'polypeptide(L)'
;MPSDQSSSTSGRLPTVPDHDETVARLRKENARLRAELAQLRTDREASADTSWEAEMRQGIVYADGQSHTSSLSAGRLLKQLAGLSKERMKAGLIKDSSEFEYLPKPSTDEARLEADFVRWGYCLVKDAMSAAQVQAQVDRLVDQAEVEKRLEVGMMTSRNETAQLVNNLVLKGAVFRDAVEFKESAAQRGPLVDRLLTKVMGQGFGLGCAHGSIVHQGGGLQELHIDQGGMPMPYPPFPYGSLIIWCYTQFDLANGATYCVPGSHRSATGTTRFQDGTDLVRLVEGEP
;
A
#
# COMPACT_ATOMS: atom_id res chain seq x y z
N MET A 1 55.45 -4.55 -45.22
CA MET A 1 54.83 -4.58 -43.88
C MET A 1 54.62 -3.14 -43.40
N PRO A 2 53.51 -2.53 -43.83
CA PRO A 2 52.70 -1.65 -42.97
C PRO A 2 51.20 -1.89 -43.24
N SER A 3 50.16 -1.49 -42.49
CA SER A 3 49.95 -0.80 -41.22
C SER A 3 48.48 -1.04 -40.84
N ASP A 4 48.25 -1.33 -39.57
CA ASP A 4 47.04 -1.31 -38.74
C ASP A 4 45.66 -1.03 -39.38
N GLN A 5 44.74 -1.99 -39.24
CA GLN A 5 43.30 -1.82 -39.43
C GLN A 5 42.61 -1.59 -38.08
N SER A 6 42.49 -0.33 -37.64
CA SER A 6 41.45 0.05 -36.68
C SER A 6 41.12 1.54 -36.80
N SER A 7 40.20 1.90 -37.70
CA SER A 7 39.55 3.21 -37.65
C SER A 7 38.03 3.04 -37.64
N SER A 8 37.47 3.28 -36.46
CA SER A 8 36.07 3.49 -36.13
C SER A 8 35.25 4.13 -37.26
N THR A 9 34.27 3.39 -37.78
CA THR A 9 33.11 3.94 -38.49
C THR A 9 32.17 4.59 -37.48
N SER A 10 32.45 5.83 -37.07
CA SER A 10 31.46 6.71 -36.46
C SER A 10 30.80 7.51 -37.56
N GLY A 11 29.55 7.17 -37.89
CA GLY A 11 28.72 7.97 -38.79
C GLY A 11 28.56 9.41 -38.28
N ARG A 12 28.23 10.33 -39.19
CA ARG A 12 28.02 11.76 -38.90
C ARG A 12 26.96 11.91 -37.80
N LEU A 13 27.30 12.57 -36.68
CA LEU A 13 26.36 12.90 -35.62
C LEU A 13 25.18 13.72 -36.20
N PRO A 14 23.94 13.49 -35.74
CA PRO A 14 22.80 14.27 -36.18
C PRO A 14 23.04 15.75 -35.88
N THR A 15 22.85 16.60 -36.89
CA THR A 15 22.95 18.05 -36.76
C THR A 15 21.91 18.54 -35.76
N VAL A 16 22.37 19.31 -34.77
CA VAL A 16 21.50 20.07 -33.88
C VAL A 16 20.63 20.97 -34.78
N PRO A 17 19.29 20.91 -34.69
CA PRO A 17 18.42 21.75 -35.51
C PRO A 17 18.82 23.21 -35.34
N ASP A 18 18.84 23.96 -36.43
CA ASP A 18 19.14 25.38 -36.39
C ASP A 18 18.18 26.08 -35.40
N HIS A 19 18.66 27.11 -34.72
CA HIS A 19 17.87 27.85 -33.74
C HIS A 19 16.57 28.35 -34.36
N ASP A 20 16.64 28.78 -35.63
CA ASP A 20 15.49 29.26 -36.39
C ASP A 20 14.49 28.16 -36.74
N GLU A 21 14.96 26.93 -37.03
CA GLU A 21 14.07 25.77 -37.24
C GLU A 21 13.35 25.36 -35.95
N THR A 22 14.06 25.43 -34.81
CA THR A 22 13.47 25.15 -33.50
C THR A 22 12.41 26.18 -33.15
N VAL A 23 12.69 27.47 -33.38
CA VAL A 23 11.73 28.57 -33.15
C VAL A 23 10.52 28.42 -34.06
N ALA A 24 10.71 28.08 -35.34
CA ALA A 24 9.61 27.85 -36.28
C ALA A 24 8.71 26.68 -35.85
N ARG A 25 9.30 25.57 -35.41
CA ARG A 25 8.56 24.41 -34.87
C ARG A 25 7.76 24.78 -33.64
N LEU A 26 8.38 25.47 -32.67
CA LEU A 26 7.70 25.89 -31.43
C LEU A 26 6.56 26.86 -31.71
N ARG A 27 6.69 27.77 -32.68
CA ARG A 27 5.59 28.66 -33.09
C ARG A 27 4.41 27.89 -33.69
N LYS A 28 4.68 26.88 -34.53
CA LYS A 28 3.65 26.01 -35.10
C LYS A 28 2.94 25.18 -34.03
N GLU A 29 3.70 24.63 -33.09
CA GLU A 29 3.18 23.94 -31.90
C GLU A 29 2.27 24.86 -31.08
N ASN A 30 2.71 26.09 -30.78
CA ASN A 30 1.94 27.06 -30.00
C ASN A 30 0.65 27.46 -30.72
N ALA A 31 0.69 27.63 -32.05
CA ALA A 31 -0.50 27.94 -32.84
C ALA A 31 -1.52 26.78 -32.81
N ARG A 32 -1.06 25.54 -32.93
CA ARG A 32 -1.90 24.33 -32.81
C ARG A 32 -2.55 24.27 -31.43
N LEU A 33 -1.76 24.41 -30.36
CA LEU A 33 -2.26 24.34 -28.98
C LEU A 33 -3.26 25.47 -28.68
N ARG A 34 -3.06 26.67 -29.23
CA ARG A 34 -4.02 27.77 -29.10
C ARG A 34 -5.34 27.50 -29.81
N ALA A 35 -5.29 26.88 -31.00
CA ALA A 35 -6.50 26.48 -31.72
C ALA A 35 -7.26 25.38 -30.99
N GLU A 36 -6.55 24.38 -30.46
CA GLU A 36 -7.13 23.30 -29.65
C GLU A 36 -7.75 23.84 -28.35
N LEU A 37 -7.07 24.77 -27.66
CA LEU A 37 -7.61 25.44 -26.47
C LEU A 37 -8.85 26.28 -26.79
N ALA A 38 -8.91 26.94 -27.95
CA ALA A 38 -10.08 27.70 -28.38
C ALA A 38 -11.27 26.76 -28.64
N GLN A 39 -11.03 25.64 -29.33
CA GLN A 39 -12.05 24.61 -29.57
C GLN A 39 -12.60 24.05 -28.25
N LEU A 40 -11.72 23.66 -27.32
CA LEU A 40 -12.11 23.15 -26.00
C LEU A 40 -12.91 24.17 -25.17
N ARG A 41 -12.64 25.47 -25.32
CA ARG A 41 -13.43 26.52 -24.65
C ARG A 41 -14.83 26.63 -25.24
N THR A 42 -14.97 26.57 -26.56
CA THR A 42 -16.26 26.61 -27.25
C THR A 42 -17.09 25.36 -26.92
N ASP A 43 -16.47 24.18 -26.87
CA ASP A 43 -17.14 22.93 -26.49
C ASP A 43 -17.62 22.95 -25.02
N ARG A 44 -16.88 23.64 -24.14
CA ARG A 44 -17.25 23.82 -22.73
C ARG A 44 -18.38 24.84 -22.52
N GLU A 45 -18.48 25.85 -23.37
CA GLU A 45 -19.60 26.81 -23.37
C GLU A 45 -20.90 26.21 -23.96
N ALA A 46 -20.78 25.17 -24.81
CA ALA A 46 -21.92 24.47 -25.40
C ALA A 46 -22.48 23.32 -24.53
N SER A 47 -21.78 22.92 -23.47
CA SER A 47 -22.15 21.81 -22.59
C SER A 47 -22.90 22.28 -21.33
N ALA A 48 -24.19 21.96 -21.31
CA ALA A 48 -25.11 21.70 -20.19
C ALA A 48 -24.76 22.13 -18.76
N ASP A 49 -25.74 22.76 -18.09
CA ASP A 49 -25.91 22.93 -16.63
C ASP A 49 -24.78 22.33 -15.77
N THR A 50 -23.79 23.15 -15.42
CA THR A 50 -22.64 22.78 -14.57
C THR A 50 -22.97 22.94 -13.09
N SER A 51 -24.24 22.86 -12.70
CA SER A 51 -24.61 22.85 -11.28
C SER A 51 -24.07 21.59 -10.61
N TRP A 52 -23.75 21.71 -9.32
CA TRP A 52 -23.36 20.56 -8.49
C TRP A 52 -24.38 19.42 -8.63
N GLU A 53 -25.67 19.75 -8.67
CA GLU A 53 -26.77 18.80 -8.80
C GLU A 53 -26.85 18.11 -10.18
N ALA A 54 -26.36 18.75 -11.25
CA ALA A 54 -26.30 18.17 -12.59
C ALA A 54 -25.06 17.28 -12.76
N GLU A 55 -23.89 17.75 -12.31
CA GLU A 55 -22.63 16.99 -12.29
C GLU A 55 -22.75 15.72 -11.42
N MET A 56 -23.32 15.84 -10.21
CA MET A 56 -23.53 14.68 -9.33
C MET A 56 -24.59 13.71 -9.86
N ARG A 57 -25.57 14.17 -10.66
CA ARG A 57 -26.55 13.29 -11.33
C ARG A 57 -25.92 12.51 -12.49
N GLN A 58 -24.96 13.10 -13.20
CA GLN A 58 -24.17 12.42 -14.22
C GLN A 58 -23.24 11.38 -13.59
N GLY A 59 -22.81 11.62 -12.35
CA GLY A 59 -21.90 10.77 -11.59
C GLY A 59 -20.46 11.01 -12.02
N ILE A 60 -19.51 10.74 -11.11
CA ILE A 60 -18.08 10.84 -11.45
C ILE A 60 -17.75 9.70 -12.42
N VAL A 61 -17.40 10.07 -13.64
CA VAL A 61 -16.82 9.20 -14.65
C VAL A 61 -15.31 9.38 -14.57
N TYR A 62 -14.60 8.34 -14.17
CA TYR A 62 -13.15 8.37 -14.08
C TYR A 62 -12.52 8.37 -15.49
N ALA A 63 -11.21 8.63 -15.58
CA ALA A 63 -10.51 8.76 -16.86
C ALA A 63 -10.55 7.48 -17.73
N ASP A 64 -10.94 6.35 -17.14
CA ASP A 64 -11.17 5.05 -17.79
C ASP A 64 -12.60 4.88 -18.35
N GLY A 65 -13.47 5.88 -18.18
CA GLY A 65 -14.86 5.86 -18.63
C GLY A 65 -15.84 5.14 -17.68
N GLN A 66 -15.43 4.78 -16.45
CA GLN A 66 -16.29 4.05 -15.51
C GLN A 66 -16.90 4.93 -14.41
N SER A 67 -18.11 4.54 -13.98
CA SER A 67 -18.92 5.26 -13.00
C SER A 67 -18.68 4.77 -11.55
N HIS A 68 -18.85 5.66 -10.57
CA HIS A 68 -18.75 5.50 -9.10
C HIS A 68 -19.41 4.25 -8.45
N THR A 69 -20.20 3.47 -9.19
CA THR A 69 -20.68 2.15 -8.74
C THR A 69 -19.56 1.12 -8.55
N SER A 70 -18.30 1.43 -8.91
CA SER A 70 -17.12 0.59 -8.58
C SER A 70 -16.83 0.48 -7.08
N SER A 71 -17.31 1.41 -6.23
CA SER A 71 -17.25 1.21 -4.78
C SER A 71 -18.00 -0.04 -4.30
N LEU A 72 -19.05 -0.48 -5.03
CA LEU A 72 -19.71 -1.76 -4.81
C LEU A 72 -18.86 -2.97 -5.24
N SER A 73 -17.87 -2.79 -6.13
CA SER A 73 -16.99 -3.87 -6.57
C SER A 73 -15.97 -4.25 -5.50
N ALA A 74 -15.47 -3.29 -4.71
CA ALA A 74 -14.55 -3.58 -3.62
C ALA A 74 -15.26 -4.35 -2.47
N GLY A 75 -16.47 -3.93 -2.10
CA GLY A 75 -17.31 -4.70 -1.15
C GLY A 75 -17.73 -6.07 -1.69
N ARG A 76 -17.89 -6.23 -3.01
CA ARG A 76 -18.16 -7.52 -3.67
C ARG A 76 -16.93 -8.44 -3.66
N LEU A 77 -15.73 -7.90 -3.87
CA LEU A 77 -14.46 -8.62 -3.77
C LEU A 77 -14.25 -9.18 -2.37
N LEU A 78 -14.45 -8.36 -1.33
CA LEU A 78 -14.32 -8.80 0.06
C LEU A 78 -15.31 -9.94 0.40
N LYS A 79 -16.50 -9.94 -0.20
CA LYS A 79 -17.46 -11.06 -0.07
C LYS A 79 -16.99 -12.34 -0.77
N GLN A 80 -16.25 -12.25 -1.88
CA GLN A 80 -15.72 -13.41 -2.59
C GLN A 80 -14.56 -14.07 -1.85
N LEU A 81 -13.81 -13.28 -1.06
CA LEU A 81 -12.72 -13.80 -0.24
C LEU A 81 -13.20 -14.40 1.09
N ALA A 82 -14.47 -14.24 1.43
CA ALA A 82 -15.04 -14.74 2.68
C ALA A 82 -15.01 -16.27 2.73
N GLY A 83 -14.46 -16.81 3.82
CA GLY A 83 -14.35 -18.25 4.06
C GLY A 83 -13.02 -18.86 3.61
N LEU A 84 -12.31 -18.23 2.66
CA LEU A 84 -11.05 -18.75 2.13
C LEU A 84 -9.99 -18.94 3.22
N SER A 85 -9.88 -17.99 4.16
CA SER A 85 -8.91 -18.09 5.25
C SER A 85 -9.15 -19.35 6.11
N LYS A 86 -10.42 -19.65 6.42
CA LYS A 86 -10.82 -20.83 7.20
C LYS A 86 -10.61 -22.12 6.43
N GLU A 87 -10.96 -22.15 5.14
CA GLU A 87 -10.76 -23.32 4.29
C GLU A 87 -9.28 -23.66 4.12
N ARG A 88 -8.44 -22.65 3.84
CA ARG A 88 -6.98 -22.84 3.74
C ARG A 88 -6.37 -23.30 5.05
N MET A 89 -6.82 -22.75 6.18
CA MET A 89 -6.39 -23.20 7.52
C MET A 89 -6.78 -24.67 7.75
N LYS A 90 -8.04 -25.05 7.46
CA LYS A 90 -8.52 -26.43 7.59
C LYS A 90 -7.76 -27.41 6.68
N ALA A 91 -7.37 -26.95 5.50
CA ALA A 91 -6.59 -27.73 4.53
C ALA A 91 -5.08 -27.78 4.84
N GLY A 92 -4.60 -27.12 5.90
CA GLY A 92 -3.17 -27.08 6.24
C GLY A 92 -2.31 -26.31 5.23
N LEU A 93 -2.92 -25.36 4.51
CA LEU A 93 -2.27 -24.58 3.46
C LEU A 93 -1.64 -23.28 3.99
N ILE A 94 -1.80 -22.98 5.27
CA ILE A 94 -1.12 -21.89 5.95
C ILE A 94 0.17 -22.46 6.54
N LYS A 95 1.31 -21.89 6.14
CA LYS A 95 2.64 -22.40 6.45
C LYS A 95 3.51 -21.31 7.04
N ASP A 96 4.51 -21.73 7.81
CA ASP A 96 5.46 -20.78 8.38
C ASP A 96 6.35 -20.23 7.28
N SER A 97 6.47 -18.90 7.21
CA SER A 97 7.30 -18.25 6.18
C SER A 97 8.77 -18.66 6.25
N SER A 98 9.26 -19.08 7.43
CA SER A 98 10.64 -19.55 7.63
C SER A 98 10.95 -20.88 6.93
N GLU A 99 9.94 -21.66 6.55
CA GLU A 99 10.09 -22.88 5.74
C GLU A 99 10.56 -22.57 4.31
N PHE A 100 10.45 -21.31 3.85
CA PHE A 100 10.75 -20.90 2.49
C PHE A 100 11.96 -19.96 2.47
N GLU A 101 13.11 -20.47 2.03
CA GLU A 101 14.36 -19.69 2.04
C GLU A 101 14.32 -18.42 1.18
N TYR A 102 13.48 -18.41 0.14
CA TYR A 102 13.35 -17.30 -0.80
C TYR A 102 12.43 -16.18 -0.31
N LEU A 103 11.67 -16.39 0.77
CA LEU A 103 10.78 -15.38 1.35
C LEU A 103 11.59 -14.41 2.24
N PRO A 104 11.05 -13.19 2.48
CA PRO A 104 11.67 -12.22 3.37
C PRO A 104 12.01 -12.83 4.73
N LYS A 105 13.23 -12.57 5.20
CA LYS A 105 13.66 -12.91 6.57
C LYS A 105 13.94 -11.61 7.32
N PRO A 106 13.75 -11.57 8.65
CA PRO A 106 14.10 -10.40 9.45
C PRO A 106 15.53 -9.92 9.14
N SER A 107 15.65 -8.66 8.72
CA SER A 107 16.91 -8.05 8.31
C SER A 107 17.09 -6.67 8.90
N THR A 108 18.35 -6.26 9.06
CA THR A 108 18.75 -4.88 9.38
C THR A 108 19.40 -4.19 8.19
N ASP A 109 19.64 -4.92 7.10
CA ASP A 109 20.19 -4.41 5.85
C ASP A 109 19.07 -3.75 5.03
N GLU A 110 19.17 -2.44 4.85
CA GLU A 110 18.19 -1.61 4.16
C GLU A 110 18.01 -2.04 2.69
N ALA A 111 19.10 -2.38 1.99
CA ALA A 111 19.02 -2.80 0.59
C ALA A 111 18.24 -4.11 0.42
N ARG A 112 18.42 -5.04 1.37
CA ARG A 112 17.62 -6.27 1.42
C ARG A 112 16.15 -5.98 1.71
N LEU A 113 15.86 -5.10 2.67
CA LEU A 113 14.48 -4.73 3.04
C LEU A 113 13.74 -4.10 1.85
N GLU A 114 14.41 -3.22 1.11
CA GLU A 114 13.88 -2.64 -0.12
C GLU A 114 13.58 -3.71 -1.19
N ALA A 115 14.55 -4.60 -1.43
CA ALA A 115 14.38 -5.69 -2.40
C ALA A 115 13.23 -6.64 -2.01
N ASP A 116 13.12 -6.97 -0.73
CA ASP A 116 12.04 -7.79 -0.19
C ASP A 116 10.68 -7.10 -0.37
N PHE A 117 10.58 -5.81 -0.05
CA PHE A 117 9.34 -5.05 -0.21
C PHE A 117 8.90 -4.98 -1.68
N VAL A 118 9.82 -4.66 -2.60
CA VAL A 118 9.51 -4.60 -4.04
C VAL A 118 9.06 -5.96 -4.57
N ARG A 119 9.76 -7.03 -4.19
CA ARG A 119 9.50 -8.37 -4.71
C ARG A 119 8.24 -9.01 -4.13
N TRP A 120 8.05 -8.89 -2.82
CA TRP A 120 7.07 -9.67 -2.05
C TRP A 120 5.91 -8.85 -1.49
N GLY A 121 6.01 -7.51 -1.53
CA GLY A 121 4.97 -6.59 -1.05
C GLY A 121 5.08 -6.29 0.45
N TYR A 122 6.07 -6.87 1.13
CA TYR A 122 6.37 -6.65 2.53
C TYR A 122 7.86 -6.90 2.82
N CYS A 123 8.35 -6.35 3.92
CA CYS A 123 9.68 -6.64 4.45
C CYS A 123 9.61 -6.77 5.98
N LEU A 124 10.65 -7.34 6.59
CA LEU A 124 10.70 -7.61 8.03
C LEU A 124 11.91 -6.93 8.66
N VAL A 125 11.68 -5.84 9.39
CA VAL A 125 12.76 -5.13 10.10
C VAL A 125 13.13 -5.89 11.37
N LYS A 126 14.34 -6.45 11.40
CA LYS A 126 14.85 -7.19 12.55
C LYS A 126 15.18 -6.25 13.72
N ASP A 127 14.85 -6.67 14.93
CA ASP A 127 15.16 -5.95 16.17
C ASP A 127 14.73 -4.48 16.09
N ALA A 128 13.52 -4.22 15.57
CA ALA A 128 13.03 -2.86 15.38
C ALA A 128 12.85 -2.11 16.71
N MET A 129 12.55 -2.87 17.77
CA MET A 129 12.42 -2.43 19.15
C MET A 129 13.24 -3.33 20.07
N SER A 130 13.78 -2.76 21.15
CA SER A 130 14.33 -3.54 22.27
C SER A 130 13.22 -4.13 23.15
N ALA A 131 13.55 -5.12 23.99
CA ALA A 131 12.60 -5.69 24.94
C ALA A 131 11.97 -4.62 25.87
N ALA A 132 12.76 -3.63 26.30
CA ALA A 132 12.26 -2.53 27.14
C ALA A 132 11.28 -1.61 26.36
N GLN A 133 11.54 -1.35 25.08
CA GLN A 133 10.67 -0.55 24.21
C GLN A 133 9.35 -1.26 23.90
N VAL A 134 9.41 -2.58 23.70
CA VAL A 134 8.22 -3.43 23.58
C VAL A 134 7.41 -3.37 24.87
N GLN A 135 8.04 -3.60 26.02
CA GLN A 135 7.36 -3.60 27.31
C GLN A 135 6.66 -2.26 27.59
N ALA A 136 7.33 -1.13 27.34
CA ALA A 136 6.74 0.19 27.54
C ALA A 136 5.48 0.44 26.70
N GLN A 137 5.44 -0.06 25.47
CA GLN A 137 4.26 0.05 24.60
C GLN A 137 3.15 -0.91 25.00
N VAL A 138 3.50 -2.15 25.38
CA VAL A 138 2.56 -3.15 25.87
C VAL A 138 1.89 -2.68 27.16
N ASP A 139 2.67 -2.24 28.15
CA ASP A 139 2.15 -1.75 29.44
C ASP A 139 1.15 -0.61 29.21
N ARG A 140 1.52 0.36 28.36
CA ARG A 140 0.64 1.48 28.06
C ARG A 140 -0.62 1.03 27.31
N LEU A 141 -0.50 0.10 26.36
CA LEU A 141 -1.62 -0.41 25.58
C LEU A 141 -2.61 -1.18 26.46
N VAL A 142 -2.10 -2.04 27.34
CA VAL A 142 -2.91 -2.84 28.27
C VAL A 142 -3.61 -1.95 29.29
N ASP A 143 -2.90 -1.00 29.91
CA ASP A 143 -3.52 -0.02 30.83
C ASP A 143 -4.68 0.73 30.17
N GLN A 144 -4.48 1.20 28.93
CA GLN A 144 -5.53 1.88 28.19
C GLN A 144 -6.72 0.95 27.89
N ALA A 145 -6.44 -0.28 27.46
CA ALA A 145 -7.44 -1.28 27.12
C ALA A 145 -8.30 -1.65 28.33
N GLU A 146 -7.68 -1.85 29.49
CA GLU A 146 -8.36 -2.15 30.76
C GLU A 146 -9.27 -1.01 31.21
N VAL A 147 -8.81 0.24 31.08
CA VAL A 147 -9.63 1.43 31.38
C VAL A 147 -10.83 1.49 30.43
N GLU A 148 -10.62 1.28 29.13
CA GLU A 148 -11.72 1.29 28.14
C GLU A 148 -12.75 0.19 28.38
N LYS A 149 -12.31 -1.01 28.75
CA LYS A 149 -13.20 -2.10 29.15
C LYS A 149 -13.99 -1.74 30.40
N ARG A 150 -13.33 -1.23 31.45
CA ARG A 150 -13.97 -0.83 32.71
C ARG A 150 -15.00 0.29 32.53
N LEU A 151 -14.78 1.18 31.57
CA LEU A 151 -15.70 2.28 31.23
C LEU A 151 -16.73 1.90 30.17
N GLU A 152 -16.75 0.64 29.71
CA GLU A 152 -17.68 0.12 28.68
C GLU A 152 -17.61 0.88 27.34
N VAL A 153 -16.44 1.43 27.01
CA VAL A 153 -16.16 2.14 25.75
C VAL A 153 -15.15 1.41 24.86
N GLY A 154 -14.66 0.25 25.31
CA GLY A 154 -13.74 -0.59 24.56
C GLY A 154 -14.37 -1.18 23.30
N MET A 155 -13.65 -1.14 22.18
CA MET A 155 -14.10 -1.73 20.92
C MET A 155 -13.72 -3.23 20.88
N MET A 156 -14.66 -4.10 21.24
CA MET A 156 -14.46 -5.55 21.15
C MET A 156 -14.63 -6.02 19.71
N THR A 157 -13.65 -6.78 19.20
CA THR A 157 -13.63 -7.29 17.80
C THR A 157 -14.00 -8.77 17.70
N SER A 158 -14.25 -9.43 18.83
CA SER A 158 -14.73 -10.81 18.90
C SER A 158 -16.00 -10.91 19.73
N ARG A 159 -16.85 -11.90 19.42
CA ARG A 159 -18.15 -12.11 20.10
C ARG A 159 -18.04 -12.44 21.58
N ASN A 160 -16.91 -12.99 21.99
CA ASN A 160 -16.57 -13.44 23.34
C ASN A 160 -15.61 -12.46 24.04
N GLU A 161 -15.42 -11.25 23.50
CA GLU A 161 -14.59 -10.18 24.08
C GLU A 161 -13.12 -10.58 24.33
N THR A 162 -12.67 -11.62 23.61
CA THR A 162 -11.28 -12.10 23.63
C THR A 162 -10.38 -11.30 22.69
N ALA A 163 -10.91 -10.27 22.03
CA ALA A 163 -10.15 -9.38 21.17
C ALA A 163 -10.66 -7.95 21.29
N GLN A 164 -9.73 -7.00 21.36
CA GLN A 164 -10.02 -5.58 21.49
C GLN A 164 -9.15 -4.76 20.54
N LEU A 165 -9.78 -3.75 19.94
CA LEU A 165 -9.10 -2.70 19.19
C LEU A 165 -9.04 -1.42 20.05
N VAL A 166 -7.84 -0.90 20.26
CA VAL A 166 -7.60 0.36 20.97
C VAL A 166 -7.27 1.44 19.93
N ASN A 167 -8.28 2.22 19.55
CA ASN A 167 -8.14 3.23 18.49
C ASN A 167 -7.36 4.48 18.94
N ASN A 168 -6.89 5.31 18.01
CA ASN A 168 -6.31 6.63 18.28
C ASN A 168 -5.13 6.62 19.27
N LEU A 169 -4.20 5.66 19.13
CA LEU A 169 -3.09 5.48 20.07
C LEU A 169 -2.23 6.74 20.28
N VAL A 170 -2.10 7.59 19.26
CA VAL A 170 -1.37 8.89 19.33
C VAL A 170 -1.87 9.76 20.49
N LEU A 171 -3.18 9.73 20.78
CA LEU A 171 -3.80 10.49 21.86
C LEU A 171 -3.62 9.83 23.23
N LYS A 172 -3.20 8.56 23.25
CA LYS A 172 -3.24 7.71 24.43
C LYS A 172 -1.89 7.58 25.10
N GLY A 173 -0.75 7.95 24.49
CA GLY A 173 0.52 7.91 25.21
C GLY A 173 1.67 8.51 24.44
N ALA A 174 2.64 9.09 25.16
CA ALA A 174 3.86 9.61 24.54
C ALA A 174 4.62 8.51 23.78
N VAL A 175 4.64 7.29 24.32
CA VAL A 175 5.28 6.14 23.69
C VAL A 175 4.72 5.84 22.29
N PHE A 176 3.43 6.06 22.05
CA PHE A 176 2.80 5.85 20.74
C PHE A 176 3.04 7.02 19.79
N ARG A 177 3.09 8.25 20.30
CA ARG A 177 3.47 9.43 19.49
C ARG A 177 4.90 9.29 18.99
N ASP A 178 5.79 8.92 19.90
CA ASP A 178 7.20 8.71 19.59
C ASP A 178 7.39 7.57 18.58
N ALA A 179 6.59 6.50 18.67
CA ALA A 179 6.61 5.41 17.67
C ALA A 179 6.14 5.87 16.28
N VAL A 180 5.07 6.67 16.21
CA VAL A 180 4.55 7.26 14.97
C VAL A 180 5.51 8.27 14.36
N GLU A 181 6.24 9.01 15.19
CA GLU A 181 7.29 9.94 14.78
C GLU A 181 8.63 9.25 14.53
N PHE A 182 8.66 7.91 14.55
CA PHE A 182 9.83 7.08 14.28
C PHE A 182 11.05 7.41 15.17
N LYS A 183 10.81 7.85 16.41
CA LYS A 183 11.88 8.18 17.35
C LYS A 183 12.57 6.93 17.87
N GLU A 184 13.89 7.03 18.00
CA GLU A 184 14.73 5.99 18.60
C GLU A 184 14.34 5.66 20.05
N SER A 185 13.69 6.59 20.76
CA SER A 185 13.19 6.36 22.12
C SER A 185 12.12 5.27 22.18
N ALA A 186 11.19 5.24 21.21
CA ALA A 186 10.11 4.27 21.15
C ALA A 186 10.45 3.04 20.32
N ALA A 187 11.23 3.19 19.25
CA ALA A 187 11.72 2.09 18.44
C ALA A 187 13.16 2.36 18.03
N GLN A 188 14.11 1.56 18.51
CA GLN A 188 15.53 1.74 18.21
C GLN A 188 15.87 1.74 16.71
N ARG A 189 15.00 1.19 15.85
CA ARG A 189 15.13 1.29 14.38
C ARG A 189 14.04 2.15 13.72
N GLY A 190 13.37 3.00 14.48
CA GLY A 190 12.44 4.00 13.94
C GLY A 190 13.01 4.75 12.74
N PRO A 191 14.25 5.30 12.79
CA PRO A 191 14.84 5.99 11.66
C PRO A 191 15.03 5.13 10.39
N LEU A 192 15.22 3.81 10.54
CA LEU A 192 15.26 2.89 9.38
C LEU A 192 13.86 2.72 8.77
N VAL A 193 12.84 2.56 9.62
CA VAL A 193 11.43 2.47 9.18
C VAL A 193 11.00 3.74 8.47
N ASP A 194 11.36 4.92 8.98
CA ASP A 194 11.06 6.22 8.36
C ASP A 194 11.69 6.35 6.96
N ARG A 195 12.97 5.96 6.80
CA ARG A 195 13.62 5.95 5.48
C ARG A 195 12.96 5.00 4.49
N LEU A 196 12.59 3.79 4.94
CA LEU A 196 11.88 2.82 4.11
C LEU A 196 10.51 3.36 3.70
N LEU A 197 9.73 3.90 4.63
CA LEU A 197 8.43 4.49 4.30
C LEU A 197 8.55 5.70 3.38
N THR A 198 9.56 6.56 3.57
CA THR A 198 9.82 7.68 2.67
C THR A 198 10.10 7.20 1.23
N LYS A 199 10.82 6.09 1.07
CA LYS A 199 11.06 5.46 -0.25
C LYS A 199 9.79 4.86 -0.86
N VAL A 200 8.92 4.27 -0.03
CA VAL A 200 7.68 3.61 -0.47
C VAL A 200 6.58 4.62 -0.81
N MET A 201 6.36 5.60 0.06
CA MET A 201 5.22 6.52 0.05
C MET A 201 5.57 7.92 -0.50
N GLY A 202 6.86 8.22 -0.63
CA GLY A 202 7.35 9.57 -0.94
C GLY A 202 7.50 10.45 0.31
N GLN A 203 8.07 11.64 0.12
CA GLN A 203 8.21 12.63 1.19
C GLN A 203 6.84 13.21 1.60
N GLY A 204 6.67 13.47 2.89
CA GLY A 204 5.44 14.09 3.41
C GLY A 204 4.25 13.14 3.52
N PHE A 205 4.49 11.82 3.59
CA PHE A 205 3.42 10.87 3.92
C PHE A 205 2.79 11.21 5.27
N GLY A 206 1.48 11.03 5.36
CA GLY A 206 0.71 11.29 6.58
C GLY A 206 0.38 10.01 7.34
N LEU A 207 0.13 10.14 8.65
CA LEU A 207 -0.46 9.06 9.42
C LEU A 207 -1.95 8.94 9.08
N GLY A 208 -2.36 7.80 8.51
CA GLY A 208 -3.77 7.48 8.28
C GLY A 208 -4.49 7.06 9.57
N CYS A 209 -3.96 6.04 10.26
CA CYS A 209 -4.47 5.61 11.56
C CYS A 209 -3.36 4.96 12.40
N ALA A 210 -3.55 4.96 13.72
CA ALA A 210 -2.71 4.22 14.66
C ALA A 210 -3.61 3.58 15.72
N HIS A 211 -3.69 2.25 15.70
CA HIS A 211 -4.49 1.46 16.62
C HIS A 211 -3.67 0.31 17.20
N GLY A 212 -4.02 -0.11 18.41
CA GLY A 212 -3.47 -1.31 19.04
C GLY A 212 -4.46 -2.45 18.92
N SER A 213 -3.97 -3.64 18.57
CA SER A 213 -4.78 -4.86 18.52
C SER A 213 -4.33 -5.80 19.64
N ILE A 214 -5.26 -6.18 20.51
CA ILE A 214 -5.06 -7.18 21.54
C ILE A 214 -5.94 -8.37 21.16
N VAL A 215 -5.33 -9.52 20.88
CA VAL A 215 -6.03 -10.74 20.47
C VAL A 215 -5.61 -11.87 21.38
N HIS A 216 -6.55 -12.39 22.16
CA HIS A 216 -6.38 -13.60 22.96
C HIS A 216 -6.87 -14.83 22.20
N GLN A 217 -6.63 -16.00 22.77
CA GLN A 217 -7.12 -17.25 22.22
C GLN A 217 -8.64 -17.19 21.99
N GLY A 218 -9.07 -17.52 20.77
CA GLY A 218 -10.47 -17.41 20.36
C GLY A 218 -10.90 -16.04 19.83
N GLY A 219 -9.97 -15.08 19.71
CA GLY A 219 -10.20 -13.72 19.18
C GLY A 219 -10.62 -13.63 17.72
N GLY A 220 -10.55 -14.75 17.00
CA GLY A 220 -11.05 -14.88 15.63
C GLY A 220 -10.01 -14.59 14.55
N LEU A 221 -10.23 -15.16 13.37
CA LEU A 221 -9.41 -14.97 12.18
C LEU A 221 -10.07 -13.93 11.28
N GLN A 222 -9.30 -12.93 10.83
CA GLN A 222 -9.76 -12.02 9.79
C GLN A 222 -9.84 -12.75 8.44
N GLU A 223 -10.86 -12.42 7.66
CA GLU A 223 -10.95 -12.91 6.27
C GLU A 223 -9.84 -12.28 5.42
N LEU A 224 -9.47 -12.93 4.33
CA LEU A 224 -8.47 -12.41 3.41
C LEU A 224 -8.95 -11.07 2.83
N HIS A 225 -8.12 -10.03 2.93
CA HIS A 225 -8.47 -8.68 2.51
C HIS A 225 -7.23 -7.90 2.08
N ILE A 226 -7.48 -6.69 1.56
CA ILE A 226 -6.50 -5.64 1.35
C ILE A 226 -6.96 -4.40 2.13
N ASP A 227 -6.02 -3.68 2.74
CA ASP A 227 -6.35 -2.53 3.58
C ASP A 227 -6.91 -1.35 2.78
N GLN A 228 -6.58 -1.27 1.49
CA GLN A 228 -7.12 -0.25 0.58
C GLN A 228 -8.53 -0.61 0.05
N GLY A 229 -9.16 -1.68 0.54
CA GLY A 229 -10.47 -2.16 0.09
C GLY A 229 -11.61 -1.15 0.20
N GLY A 230 -11.45 -0.07 0.97
CA GLY A 230 -12.43 1.03 1.03
C GLY A 230 -12.35 2.03 -0.14
N MET A 231 -11.32 1.97 -0.97
CA MET A 231 -11.13 2.90 -2.08
C MET A 231 -11.80 2.37 -3.37
N PRO A 232 -12.44 3.22 -4.19
CA PRO A 232 -13.00 2.80 -5.46
C PRO A 232 -11.93 2.29 -6.42
N MET A 233 -12.27 1.29 -7.24
CA MET A 233 -11.40 0.85 -8.33
C MET A 233 -11.57 1.78 -9.55
N PRO A 234 -10.53 1.93 -10.41
CA PRO A 234 -9.20 1.31 -10.32
C PRO A 234 -8.28 2.00 -9.31
N TYR A 235 -7.38 1.22 -8.69
CA TYR A 235 -6.35 1.76 -7.80
C TYR A 235 -5.23 2.48 -8.56
N PRO A 236 -4.59 3.49 -7.95
CA PRO A 236 -3.47 4.19 -8.58
C PRO A 236 -2.28 3.24 -8.80
N PRO A 237 -1.43 3.51 -9.80
CA PRO A 237 -0.23 2.71 -10.08
C PRO A 237 0.93 2.94 -9.09
N PHE A 238 0.65 3.56 -7.93
CA PHE A 238 1.60 3.87 -6.87
C PHE A 238 1.00 3.51 -5.50
N PRO A 239 1.83 3.23 -4.47
CA PRO A 239 1.34 2.97 -3.12
C PRO A 239 0.57 4.17 -2.58
N TYR A 240 -0.73 3.99 -2.31
CA TYR A 240 -1.56 5.02 -1.66
C TYR A 240 -1.57 4.86 -0.13
N GLY A 241 -1.36 3.64 0.36
CA GLY A 241 -1.23 3.32 1.78
C GLY A 241 -0.19 2.24 1.99
N SER A 242 0.52 2.32 3.11
CA SER A 242 1.45 1.28 3.58
C SER A 242 1.19 1.04 5.06
N LEU A 243 1.03 -0.22 5.44
CA LEU A 243 0.82 -0.62 6.83
C LEU A 243 2.17 -0.89 7.51
N ILE A 244 2.30 -0.43 8.76
CA ILE A 244 3.34 -0.91 9.69
C ILE A 244 2.66 -1.74 10.76
N ILE A 245 3.19 -2.94 10.99
CA ILE A 245 2.81 -3.80 12.12
C ILE A 245 4.01 -3.87 13.07
N TRP A 246 3.83 -3.34 14.28
CA TRP A 246 4.80 -3.50 15.37
C TRP A 246 4.52 -4.80 16.12
N CYS A 247 5.41 -5.78 15.98
CA CYS A 247 5.25 -7.10 16.60
C CYS A 247 5.69 -7.06 18.07
N TYR A 248 4.74 -6.86 18.99
CA TYR A 248 5.04 -6.81 20.44
C TYR A 248 5.17 -8.17 21.12
N THR A 249 4.56 -9.21 20.55
CA THR A 249 4.64 -10.59 21.02
C THR A 249 5.30 -11.47 19.96
N GLN A 250 5.51 -12.75 20.28
CA GLN A 250 5.95 -13.71 19.27
C GLN A 250 4.90 -13.80 18.16
N PHE A 251 5.33 -13.50 16.93
CA PHE A 251 4.53 -13.65 15.72
C PHE A 251 4.91 -14.99 15.08
N ASP A 252 4.16 -16.03 15.42
CA ASP A 252 4.26 -17.36 14.83
C ASP A 252 2.85 -17.95 14.54
N LEU A 253 2.81 -19.12 13.91
CA LEU A 253 1.56 -19.81 13.59
C LEU A 253 0.72 -20.15 14.83
N ALA A 254 1.36 -20.50 15.95
CA ALA A 254 0.66 -20.90 17.17
C ALA A 254 -0.03 -19.72 17.85
N ASN A 255 0.57 -18.53 17.74
CA ASN A 255 0.09 -17.28 18.33
C ASN A 255 -0.82 -16.46 17.37
N GLY A 256 -1.06 -16.95 16.15
CA GLY A 256 -1.95 -16.29 15.19
C GLY A 256 -1.33 -15.07 14.52
N ALA A 257 -0.05 -15.15 14.15
CA ALA A 257 0.61 -14.11 13.36
C ALA A 257 -0.15 -13.78 12.07
N THR A 258 0.05 -12.57 11.57
CA THR A 258 -0.55 -12.11 10.30
C THR A 258 -0.18 -13.04 9.14
N TYR A 259 -1.19 -13.50 8.40
CA TYR A 259 -0.99 -14.29 7.19
C TYR A 259 -0.91 -13.37 5.98
N CYS A 260 0.17 -13.49 5.21
CA CYS A 260 0.38 -12.74 3.99
C CYS A 260 0.34 -13.68 2.77
N VAL A 261 -0.11 -13.15 1.63
CA VAL A 261 0.06 -13.81 0.32
C VAL A 261 1.24 -13.13 -0.39
N PRO A 262 2.45 -13.70 -0.37
CA PRO A 262 3.63 -13.04 -0.90
C PRO A 262 3.49 -12.73 -2.40
N GLY A 263 3.82 -11.50 -2.80
CA GLY A 263 3.75 -11.09 -4.20
C GLY A 263 2.33 -10.83 -4.72
N SER A 264 1.31 -10.87 -3.88
CA SER A 264 -0.09 -10.59 -4.28
C SER A 264 -0.32 -9.17 -4.82
N HIS A 265 0.60 -8.24 -4.53
CA HIS A 265 0.63 -6.90 -5.14
C HIS A 265 1.06 -6.92 -6.61
N ARG A 266 1.50 -8.05 -7.18
CA ARG A 266 2.00 -8.19 -8.56
C ARG A 266 1.13 -9.10 -9.42
N SER A 267 0.99 -8.75 -10.69
CA SER A 267 0.30 -9.51 -11.72
C SER A 267 1.09 -10.77 -12.07
N ALA A 268 0.46 -11.69 -12.82
CA ALA A 268 1.14 -12.88 -13.32
C ALA A 268 2.35 -12.55 -14.23
N THR A 269 2.37 -11.37 -14.86
CA THR A 269 3.51 -10.90 -15.67
C THR A 269 4.57 -10.16 -14.84
N GLY A 270 4.38 -10.06 -13.51
CA GLY A 270 5.33 -9.43 -12.59
C GLY A 270 5.25 -7.89 -12.56
N THR A 271 4.34 -7.27 -13.29
CA THR A 271 4.00 -5.86 -13.05
C THR A 271 3.28 -5.74 -11.70
N THR A 272 3.41 -4.63 -10.98
CA THR A 272 2.47 -4.37 -9.88
C THR A 272 1.06 -4.49 -10.46
N ARG A 273 0.19 -5.36 -9.91
CA ARG A 273 -1.23 -5.41 -10.36
C ARG A 273 -1.74 -4.01 -10.15
N PHE A 274 -2.23 -3.37 -11.21
CA PHE A 274 -3.33 -2.39 -11.28
C PHE A 274 -3.31 -1.88 -12.73
N GLN A 275 -3.91 -2.67 -13.64
CA GLN A 275 -4.23 -2.24 -15.01
C GLN A 275 -5.73 -2.41 -15.22
N ASP A 276 -6.31 -1.52 -16.01
CA ASP A 276 -7.70 -1.59 -16.45
C ASP A 276 -8.03 -2.99 -16.98
N GLY A 277 -9.15 -3.55 -16.51
CA GLY A 277 -9.69 -4.82 -17.00
C GLY A 277 -9.14 -6.10 -16.35
N THR A 278 -8.36 -6.02 -15.27
CA THR A 278 -7.96 -7.26 -14.55
C THR A 278 -9.09 -7.72 -13.62
N ASP A 279 -9.86 -8.70 -14.09
CA ASP A 279 -10.89 -9.37 -13.30
C ASP A 279 -10.24 -10.18 -12.16
N LEU A 280 -10.27 -9.61 -10.95
CA LEU A 280 -9.74 -10.22 -9.74
C LEU A 280 -10.40 -11.58 -9.43
N VAL A 281 -11.62 -11.82 -9.92
CA VAL A 281 -12.33 -13.10 -9.75
C VAL A 281 -11.59 -14.23 -10.47
N ARG A 282 -11.10 -13.97 -11.69
CA ARG A 282 -10.31 -14.95 -12.46
C ARG A 282 -8.96 -15.30 -11.82
N LEU A 283 -8.41 -14.39 -11.01
CA LEU A 283 -7.16 -14.61 -10.27
C LEU A 283 -7.35 -15.43 -8.99
N VAL A 284 -8.58 -15.51 -8.47
CA VAL A 284 -8.95 -16.39 -7.35
C VAL A 284 -9.30 -17.81 -7.84
N GLU A 285 -9.78 -17.92 -9.08
CA GLU A 285 -10.09 -19.20 -9.74
C GLU A 285 -8.86 -19.90 -10.36
N GLY A 286 -7.73 -19.20 -10.49
CA GLY A 286 -6.47 -19.80 -10.93
C GLY A 286 -5.77 -20.50 -9.77
N GLU A 287 -5.49 -21.81 -9.93
CA GLU A 287 -4.50 -22.47 -9.07
C GLU A 287 -3.14 -21.77 -9.19
N PRO A 288 -2.35 -21.74 -8.10
CA PRO A 288 -1.14 -20.92 -7.97
C PRO A 288 -0.07 -21.17 -9.05
#